data_AF-D7FJP3-F1
#
_entry.id   AF-D7FJP3-F1
#
_cell.length_a   1.000
_cell.length_b   1.000
_cell.length_c   1.000
_cell.angle_alpha   90.00
_cell.angle_beta   90.00
_cell.angle_gamma   90.00
#
_symmetry.space_group_name_H-M   'P 1'
#
loop_
_entity.id
_entity.type
_entity.pdbx_description
1 polymer ?
#
loop_
_entity_poly.entity_id
_entity_poly.type
_entity_poly.pdbx_seq_one_letter_code
_entity_poly.pdbx_strand_id
1 'polypeptide(L)'
;MRERCDMVTYWLPQLESSAFNVIYFVNVERYEKAARLTIEPAPDVTIRIFMAFRGIDAYDKELDTAKMEDLRAPGRKGFVAVEWGGMNLNRVSHD
;
A
#
# COMPACT_ATOMS: atom_id res chain seq x y z
N MET A 1 8.69 -11.13 9.08
CA MET A 1 9.21 -11.31 7.70
C MET A 1 8.11 -11.81 6.76
N ARG A 2 7.20 -12.64 7.28
CA ARG A 2 6.03 -13.19 6.59
C ARG A 2 5.11 -12.12 5.96
N GLU A 3 4.61 -11.13 6.72
CA GLU A 3 3.68 -10.13 6.15
C GLU A 3 4.25 -9.32 4.97
N ARG A 4 5.56 -9.09 4.89
CA ARG A 4 6.17 -8.45 3.72
C ARG A 4 6.15 -9.37 2.50
N CYS A 5 6.48 -10.64 2.70
CA CYS A 5 6.42 -11.63 1.62
C CYS A 5 4.97 -11.84 1.17
N ASP A 6 4.02 -11.88 2.10
CA ASP A 6 2.59 -12.05 1.80
C ASP A 6 2.06 -10.89 0.95
N MET A 7 2.37 -9.64 1.34
CA MET A 7 1.99 -8.45 0.57
C MET A 7 2.55 -8.52 -0.86
N VAL A 8 3.84 -8.85 -1.02
CA VAL A 8 4.47 -8.96 -2.34
C VAL A 8 3.83 -10.09 -3.13
N THR A 9 3.68 -11.28 -2.56
CA THR A 9 3.18 -12.47 -3.26
C THR A 9 1.72 -12.30 -3.69
N TYR A 10 0.91 -11.59 -2.91
CA TYR A 10 -0.47 -11.29 -3.25
C TYR A 10 -0.61 -10.26 -4.40
N TRP A 11 0.16 -9.18 -4.34
CA TRP A 11 0.02 -8.08 -5.31
C TRP A 11 0.85 -8.26 -6.58
N LEU A 12 2.01 -8.93 -6.51
CA LEU A 12 2.95 -9.06 -7.62
C LEU A 12 2.31 -9.64 -8.88
N PRO A 13 1.51 -10.73 -8.84
CA PRO A 13 0.87 -11.25 -10.05
C PRO A 13 -0.08 -10.26 -10.75
N GLN A 14 -0.68 -9.34 -9.98
CA GLN A 14 -1.56 -8.31 -10.54
C GLN A 14 -0.76 -7.15 -11.13
N LEU A 15 0.35 -6.75 -10.48
CA LEU A 15 1.25 -5.72 -10.98
C LEU A 15 1.96 -6.17 -12.27
N GLU A 16 2.37 -7.44 -12.34
CA GLU A 16 3.04 -8.02 -13.52
C GLU A 16 2.13 -8.13 -14.76
N SER A 17 0.82 -7.92 -14.62
CA SER A 17 -0.11 -7.88 -15.75
C SER A 17 0.05 -6.63 -16.64
N SER A 18 0.85 -5.66 -16.21
CA SER A 18 1.10 -4.40 -16.92
C SER A 18 2.60 -4.11 -17.03
N ALA A 19 3.05 -3.57 -18.18
CA ALA A 19 4.45 -3.21 -18.41
C ALA A 19 4.91 -2.09 -17.47
N PHE A 20 4.02 -1.13 -17.18
CA PHE A 20 4.23 -0.07 -16.21
C PHE A 20 3.04 0.01 -15.25
N ASN A 21 3.32 0.38 -14.01
CA ASN A 21 2.29 0.58 -12.98
C ASN A 21 2.48 1.95 -12.33
N VAL A 22 1.38 2.67 -12.16
CA VAL A 22 1.34 3.84 -11.27
C VAL A 22 0.90 3.35 -9.91
N ILE A 23 1.73 3.56 -8.89
CA ILE A 23 1.48 3.11 -7.51
C ILE A 23 1.34 4.34 -6.62
N TYR A 24 0.26 4.37 -5.85
CA TYR A 24 -0.02 5.39 -4.85
C TYR A 24 -0.24 4.74 -3.48
N PHE A 25 0.52 5.16 -2.48
CA PHE A 25 0.28 4.79 -1.09
C PHE A 25 -0.59 5.85 -0.43
N VAL A 26 -1.76 5.44 0.08
CA VAL A 26 -2.68 6.35 0.75
C VAL A 26 -2.04 6.90 2.02
N ASN A 27 -2.13 8.22 2.21
CA ASN A 27 -1.67 8.87 3.43
C ASN A 27 -2.34 8.26 4.67
N VAL A 28 -1.53 7.92 5.68
CA VAL A 28 -1.98 7.19 6.88
C VAL A 28 -3.07 7.95 7.63
N GLU A 29 -2.94 9.27 7.83
CA GLU A 29 -3.95 10.04 8.56
C GLU A 29 -5.32 10.05 7.84
N ARG A 30 -5.30 10.14 6.50
CA ARG A 30 -6.53 10.04 5.70
C ARG A 30 -7.13 8.64 5.81
N TYR A 31 -6.29 7.63 5.75
CA TYR A 31 -6.73 6.23 5.83
C TYR A 31 -7.31 5.90 7.21
N GLU A 32 -6.71 6.38 8.30
CA GLU A 32 -7.21 6.20 9.67
C GLU A 32 -8.57 6.87 9.89
N LYS A 33 -8.78 8.06 9.28
CA LYS A 33 -10.09 8.74 9.33
C LYS A 33 -11.16 7.97 8.56
N ALA A 34 -10.81 7.37 7.43
CA ALA A 34 -11.73 6.63 6.58
C ALA A 34 -12.03 5.22 7.11
N ALA A 35 -11.05 4.56 7.73
CA ALA A 35 -11.13 3.19 8.23
C ALA A 35 -10.46 3.10 9.61
N ARG A 36 -11.25 3.24 10.67
CA ARG A 36 -10.78 3.11 12.05
C ARG A 36 -10.37 1.67 12.33
N LEU A 37 -9.26 1.51 13.05
CA LEU A 37 -8.74 0.22 13.49
C LEU A 37 -8.51 0.27 15.01
N THR A 38 -9.13 -0.65 15.73
CA THR A 38 -8.95 -0.83 17.18
C THR A 38 -8.46 -2.25 17.41
N ILE A 39 -7.38 -2.40 18.17
CA ILE A 39 -6.74 -3.69 18.48
C ILE A 39 -6.57 -3.76 19.99
N GLU A 40 -6.99 -4.87 20.59
CA GLU A 40 -6.88 -5.13 22.02
C GLU A 40 -6.18 -6.47 22.26
N PRO A 41 -5.04 -6.50 23.00
CA PRO A 41 -4.35 -5.34 23.59
C PRO A 41 -3.77 -4.38 22.55
N ALA A 42 -3.59 -3.10 22.93
CA ALA A 42 -3.07 -2.09 22.02
C ALA A 42 -1.62 -2.40 21.60
N PRO A 43 -1.29 -2.34 20.30
CA PRO A 43 0.09 -2.51 19.83
C PRO A 43 0.95 -1.29 20.16
N ASP A 44 2.24 -1.54 20.40
CA ASP A 44 3.25 -0.49 20.57
C ASP A 44 3.48 0.29 19.25
N VAL A 45 3.35 -0.40 18.11
CA VAL A 45 3.50 0.19 16.77
C VAL A 45 2.45 -0.42 15.84
N THR A 46 1.70 0.44 15.15
CA THR A 46 0.82 0.02 14.05
C THR A 46 1.41 0.51 12.73
N ILE A 47 1.59 -0.40 11.77
CA ILE A 47 1.99 -0.09 10.40
C ILE A 47 0.78 -0.36 9.50
N ARG A 48 0.29 0.67 8.82
CA ARG A 48 -0.85 0.55 7.90
C ARG A 48 -0.44 0.97 6.50
N ILE A 49 -0.59 0.08 5.54
CA ILE A 49 -0.25 0.32 4.14
C ILE A 49 -1.49 0.05 3.30
N PHE A 50 -1.95 1.05 2.55
CA PHE A 50 -2.97 0.86 1.52
C PHE A 50 -2.41 1.29 0.17
N MET A 51 -2.23 0.31 -0.72
CA MET A 51 -1.65 0.51 -2.04
C MET A 51 -2.75 0.58 -3.10
N ALA A 52 -2.94 1.74 -3.72
CA ALA A 52 -3.76 1.85 -4.93
C ALA A 52 -2.85 1.82 -6.15
N PHE A 53 -3.22 1.05 -7.18
CA PHE A 53 -2.43 0.99 -8.41
C PHE A 53 -3.29 0.86 -9.65
N ARG A 54 -2.74 1.31 -10.78
CA ARG A 54 -3.27 1.05 -12.12
C ARG A 54 -2.14 0.72 -13.08
N GLY A 55 -2.46 -0.07 -14.10
CA GLY A 55 -1.56 -0.34 -15.21
C GLY A 55 -1.57 0.83 -16.19
N ILE A 56 -0.44 1.11 -16.82
CA ILE A 56 -0.33 2.04 -17.93
C ILE A 56 0.53 1.41 -19.04
N ASP A 57 0.22 1.73 -20.29
CA ASP A 57 0.88 1.10 -21.46
C ASP A 57 2.30 1.63 -21.71
N ALA A 58 2.59 2.85 -21.24
CA ALA A 58 3.87 3.52 -21.42
C ALA A 58 4.25 4.31 -20.17
N TYR A 59 5.55 4.42 -19.90
CA TYR A 59 6.07 5.25 -18.81
C TYR A 59 5.64 6.70 -18.97
N ASP A 60 5.16 7.29 -17.87
CA ASP A 60 4.79 8.70 -17.78
C ASP A 60 5.60 9.37 -16.67
N LYS A 61 6.48 10.29 -17.08
CA LYS A 61 7.34 11.04 -16.16
C LYS A 61 6.55 11.99 -15.25
N GLU A 62 5.38 12.46 -15.67
CA GLU A 62 4.54 13.33 -14.85
C GLU A 62 3.89 12.57 -13.69
N LEU A 63 3.77 11.25 -13.80
CA LEU A 63 3.25 10.37 -12.75
C LEU A 63 4.35 9.82 -11.83
N ASP A 64 5.61 9.91 -12.24
CA ASP A 64 6.78 9.47 -11.46
C ASP A 64 7.27 10.57 -10.51
N THR A 65 6.44 10.90 -9.54
CA THR A 65 6.70 12.00 -8.59
C THR A 65 7.20 11.52 -7.23
N ALA A 66 7.22 10.21 -6.97
CA ALA A 66 7.52 9.64 -5.67
C ALA A 66 9.01 9.68 -5.38
N LYS A 67 9.40 10.15 -4.18
CA LYS A 67 10.78 10.03 -3.70
C LYS A 67 10.88 8.81 -2.80
N MET A 68 11.87 7.95 -3.04
CA MET A 68 12.11 6.77 -2.21
C MET A 68 12.36 7.11 -0.74
N GLU A 69 12.86 8.32 -0.49
CA GLU A 69 13.08 8.90 0.84
C GLU A 69 11.79 9.00 1.67
N ASP A 70 10.68 9.28 0.98
CA ASP A 70 9.34 9.44 1.58
C ASP A 70 8.70 8.08 1.91
N LEU A 71 9.24 6.99 1.35
CA LEU A 71 8.75 5.62 1.53
C LEU A 71 9.50 4.91 2.65
N ARG A 72 9.36 5.42 3.89
CA ARG A 72 9.95 4.78 5.08
C ARG A 72 8.87 4.26 6.03
N ALA A 73 8.97 2.96 6.33
CA ALA A 73 8.20 2.37 7.41
C ALA A 73 8.77 2.82 8.77
N PRO A 74 7.93 3.00 9.80
CA PRO A 74 8.40 3.31 11.13
C PRO A 74 9.20 2.14 11.72
N GLY A 75 10.06 2.44 12.69
CA GLY A 75 10.82 1.42 13.42
C GLY A 75 9.90 0.44 14.15
N ARG A 76 10.25 -0.85 14.13
CA ARG A 76 9.49 -1.91 14.82
C ARG A 76 10.04 -2.10 16.24
N LYS A 77 9.18 -1.99 17.25
CA LYS A 77 9.51 -2.21 18.67
C LYS A 77 8.29 -2.75 19.41
N GLY A 78 8.48 -3.74 20.28
CA GLY A 78 7.39 -4.32 21.09
C GLY A 78 6.40 -5.14 20.26
N PHE A 79 5.13 -5.14 20.67
CA PHE A 79 4.02 -5.73 19.93
C PHE A 79 3.67 -4.85 18.74
N VAL A 80 3.94 -5.35 17.53
CA VAL A 80 3.74 -4.62 16.27
C VAL A 80 2.57 -5.22 15.51
N ALA A 81 1.57 -4.42 15.19
CA ALA A 81 0.50 -4.78 14.28
C ALA A 81 0.79 -4.24 12.87
N VAL A 82 0.62 -5.08 11.85
CA VAL A 82 0.77 -4.67 10.45
C VAL A 82 -0.53 -4.97 9.72
N GLU A 83 -1.15 -3.91 9.20
CA GLU A 83 -2.26 -4.00 8.25
C GLU A 83 -1.75 -3.61 6.87
N TRP A 84 -1.99 -4.46 5.87
CA TRP A 84 -1.74 -4.11 4.49
C TRP A 84 -2.94 -4.48 3.62
N GLY A 85 -3.20 -3.65 2.63
CA GLY A 85 -4.28 -3.82 1.68
C GLY A 85 -4.03 -2.98 0.44
N GLY A 86 -5.04 -2.89 -0.41
CA GLY A 86 -4.91 -2.15 -1.65
C GLY A 86 -6.07 -2.33 -2.61
N MET A 87 -5.99 -1.64 -3.74
CA MET A 87 -7.02 -1.63 -4.75
C MET A 87 -6.40 -1.54 -6.14
N ASN A 88 -6.83 -2.46 -7.02
CA ASN A 88 -6.53 -2.40 -8.45
C ASN A 88 -7.56 -1.49 -9.13
N LEU A 89 -7.13 -0.28 -9.48
CA LEU A 89 -7.98 0.75 -10.09
C LEU A 89 -8.35 0.41 -11.54
N ASN A 90 -7.67 -0.55 -12.20
CA ASN A 90 -8.07 -1.02 -13.53
C ASN A 90 -9.43 -1.75 -13.49
N ARG A 91 -9.84 -2.26 -12.31
CA ARG A 91 -11.07 -3.05 -12.12
C ARG A 91 -12.24 -2.26 -11.55
N VAL A 92 -12.07 -0.96 -11.34
CA VAL A 92 -13.16 -0.07 -10.89
C VAL A 92 -13.92 0.37 -12.14
N SER A 93 -14.84 -0.48 -12.62
CA SER A 93 -15.89 -0.05 -13.54
C SER A 93 -16.80 0.95 -12.82
N HIS A 94 -17.14 2.04 -13.50
CA HIS A 94 -18.28 2.85 -13.09
C HIS A 94 -19.53 2.03 -13.43
N ASP A 95 -20.21 1.55 -12.41
CA ASP A 95 -21.67 1.40 -12.48
C ASP A 95 -22.30 2.81 -12.39
#